data_AF-A0A962L7V2-F1
#
_entry.id   AF-A0A962L7V2-F1
#
_cell.length_a   1.000
_cell.length_b   1.000
_cell.length_c   1.000
_cell.angle_alpha   90.00
_cell.angle_beta   90.00
_cell.angle_gamma   90.00
#
_symmetry.space_group_name_H-M   'P 1'
#
loop_
_entity.id
_entity.type
_entity.pdbx_description
1 polymer ?
#
loop_
_entity_poly.entity_id
_entity_poly.type
_entity_poly.pdbx_seq_one_letter_code
_entity_poly.pdbx_strand_id
1 'polypeptide(L)' 'MSFSSFSDFVHMGGQGPFVWSAYGLTVVVLVYNLVWPVVLARRHAERVRRQHPTEAR' A
#
# COMPACT_ATOMS: atom_id res chain seq x y z
N MET A 1 23.20 -22.86 -21.05
CA MET A 1 22.84 -22.22 -19.77
C MET A 1 21.88 -21.07 -20.11
N SER A 2 20.56 -21.29 -20.02
CA SER A 2 19.54 -20.47 -20.71
C SER A 2 18.53 -19.82 -19.76
N PHE A 3 19.00 -19.35 -18.61
CA PHE A 3 18.24 -18.51 -17.67
C PHE A 3 19.24 -17.61 -16.94
N SER A 4 19.87 -16.68 -17.67
CA SER A 4 21.02 -15.95 -17.13
C SER A 4 20.63 -14.78 -16.22
N SER A 5 19.36 -14.35 -16.15
CA SER A 5 18.94 -13.30 -15.21
C SER A 5 17.42 -13.14 -15.12
N PHE A 6 16.92 -12.83 -13.92
CA PHE A 6 15.59 -12.26 -13.69
C PHE A 6 15.33 -11.05 -14.61
N SER A 7 16.39 -10.31 -14.95
CA SER A 7 16.36 -9.21 -15.91
C SER A 7 15.89 -9.62 -17.32
N ASP A 8 16.19 -10.82 -17.81
CA ASP A 8 15.69 -11.31 -19.11
C ASP A 8 14.19 -11.64 -19.04
N PHE A 9 13.71 -12.14 -17.90
CA PHE A 9 12.29 -12.40 -17.66
C PHE A 9 11.48 -11.11 -17.55
N VAL A 10 12.07 -10.08 -16.94
CA VAL A 10 11.51 -8.73 -16.94
C VAL A 10 11.55 -8.15 -18.36
N HIS A 11 12.67 -8.27 -19.07
CA HIS A 11 12.87 -7.63 -20.38
C HIS A 11 12.44 -8.45 -21.60
N MET A 12 11.77 -9.61 -21.45
CA MET A 12 11.28 -10.44 -22.56
C MET A 12 10.42 -9.61 -23.53
N GLY A 13 11.02 -9.09 -24.60
CA GLY A 13 10.36 -8.25 -25.62
C GLY A 13 10.43 -6.71 -25.42
N GLY A 14 11.26 -6.18 -24.52
CA GLY A 14 11.57 -4.73 -24.42
C GLY A 14 10.60 -3.89 -23.57
N GLN A 15 9.58 -4.50 -22.97
CA GLN A 15 8.51 -3.79 -22.22
C GLN A 15 8.56 -4.00 -20.70
N GLY A 16 9.53 -4.76 -20.20
CA GLY A 16 9.73 -5.03 -18.77
C GLY A 16 9.65 -3.86 -17.81
N PRO A 17 10.42 -2.79 -18.03
CA PRO A 17 10.42 -1.65 -17.12
C PRO A 17 9.05 -0.95 -17.05
N PHE A 18 8.21 -1.04 -18.09
CA PHE A 18 6.86 -0.48 -18.07
C PHE A 18 5.93 -1.23 -17.13
N VAL A 19 5.98 -2.56 -17.15
CA VAL A 19 5.14 -3.41 -16.28
C VAL A 19 5.49 -3.16 -14.82
N TRP A 20 6.77 -3.17 -14.47
CA TRP A 20 7.23 -2.89 -13.12
C TRP A 20 6.91 -1.47 -12.64
N SER A 21 7.00 -0.47 -13.54
CA SER A 21 6.59 0.90 -13.23
C SER A 21 5.09 1.00 -12.98
N ALA A 22 4.25 0.31 -13.76
CA ALA A 22 2.81 0.26 -13.57
C ALA A 22 2.42 -0.44 -12.26
N TYR A 23 3.09 -1.55 -11.92
CA TYR A 23 2.93 -2.23 -10.62
C TYR A 23 3.41 -1.36 -9.45
N GLY A 24 4.56 -0.70 -9.59
CA GLY A 24 5.07 0.22 -8.58
C GLY A 24 4.10 1.38 -8.34
N LEU A 25 3.56 1.98 -9.40
CA LEU A 25 2.59 3.07 -9.30
C LEU A 25 1.29 2.62 -8.64
N THR A 26 0.77 1.45 -9.02
CA THR A 26 -0.45 0.90 -8.38
C THR A 26 -0.22 0.62 -6.90
N VAL A 27 0.92 0.02 -6.52
CA VAL A 27 1.25 -0.22 -5.11
C VAL A 27 1.38 1.10 -4.34
N VAL A 28 2.03 2.11 -4.91
CA VAL A 28 2.16 3.44 -4.29
C VAL A 28 0.79 4.07 -4.05
N VAL A 29 -0.10 4.05 -5.04
CA VAL A 29 -1.46 4.58 -4.90
C VAL A 29 -2.27 3.80 -3.86
N LEU A 30 -2.14 2.47 -3.85
CA LEU A 30 -2.83 1.62 -2.88
C LEU A 30 -2.37 1.91 -1.45
N VAL A 31 -1.04 1.98 -1.23
CA VAL A 31 -0.44 2.29 0.07
C VAL A 31 -0.84 3.69 0.50
N TYR A 32 -0.79 4.67 -0.39
CA TYR A 32 -1.22 6.04 -0.09
C TYR A 32 -2.69 6.08 0.35
N ASN A 33 -3.56 5.38 -0.40
CA ASN A 33 -4.98 5.29 -0.09
C ASN A 33 -5.26 4.53 1.21
N LEU A 34 -4.41 3.58 1.62
CA LEU A 34 -4.57 2.81 2.84
C LEU A 34 -3.97 3.50 4.08
N VAL A 35 -2.88 4.23 3.91
CA VAL A 35 -2.25 5.01 4.99
C VAL A 35 -3.17 6.15 5.44
N TRP A 36 -3.86 6.80 4.50
CA TRP A 36 -4.79 7.89 4.81
C TRP A 36 -5.90 7.53 5.83
N PRO A 37 -6.71 6.48 5.62
CA PRO A 37 -7.72 6.05 6.57
C PRO A 37 -7.12 5.45 7.84
N VAL A 38 -5.95 4.80 7.79
CA VAL A 38 -5.30 4.29 9.02
C VAL A 38 -4.83 5.44 9.91
N VAL A 39 -4.25 6.50 9.34
CA VAL A 39 -3.83 7.68 10.09
C VAL A 39 -5.04 8.42 10.67
N LEU A 40 -6.12 8.58 9.89
CA LEU A 40 -7.37 9.18 10.39
C LEU A 40 -8.04 8.28 11.44
N ALA A 41 -8.15 6.97 11.21
CA ALA A 41 -8.76 6.02 12.13
C ALA A 41 -8.04 5.99 13.47
N ARG A 42 -6.70 6.07 13.47
CA ARG A 42 -5.90 6.23 14.70
C ARG A 42 -6.29 7.50 15.46
N ARG A 43 -6.47 8.62 14.76
CA ARG A 43 -6.94 9.88 15.37
C ARG A 43 -8.39 9.82 15.86
N HIS A 44 -9.26 9.04 15.20
CA HIS A 44 -10.66 8.89 15.60
C HIS A 44 -10.85 7.90 16.75
N ALA A 45 -10.05 6.83 16.83
CA ALA A 45 -10.08 5.85 17.91
C ALA A 45 -9.78 6.50 19.28
N GLU A 46 -8.89 7.49 19.33
CA GLU A 46 -8.63 8.26 20.55
C GLU A 46 -9.82 9.11 21.01
N ARG A 47 -10.71 9.52 20.09
CA ARG A 47 -11.89 10.32 20.42
C ARG A 47 -13.02 9.47 20.97
N VAL A 48 -13.26 8.29 20.39
CA VAL A 48 -14.31 7.36 20.86
C VAL A 48 -14.01 6.85 22.27
N ARG A 49 -12.73 6.59 22.57
CA ARG A 49 -12.29 6.11 23.88
C ARG A 49 -12.47 7.14 25.01
N ARG A 50 -12.61 8.43 24.67
CA ARG A 50 -12.91 9.51 25.62
C ARG A 50 -14.41 9.78 25.80
N GLN A 51 -15.28 9.18 24.98
CA GLN A 51 -16.74 9.37 25.07
C GLN A 51 -17.48 8.28 25.87
N HIS A 52 -16.83 7.14 26.15
CA HIS A 52 -17.36 6.11 27.06
C HIS A 52 -16.80 6.09 28.51
N PRO A 53 -16.45 7.21 29.19
CA PRO A 53 -16.11 7.13 30.61
C PRO A 53 -17.27 6.80 31.56
N THR A 54 -18.52 7.22 31.28
CA THR A 54 -19.50 7.30 32.39
C THR A 54 -20.98 7.31 31.97
N GLU A 55 -21.46 6.30 31.26
CA GLU A 55 -22.92 5.97 31.28
C GLU A 55 -23.15 4.69 32.09
N ALA A 56 -22.43 4.61 33.20
CA ALA A 56 -22.63 3.64 34.27
C ALA A 56 -22.83 4.42 35.57
N ARG A 57 -23.89 5.25 35.65
CA ARG A 57 -24.55 5.62 36.90
C ARG A 57 -25.85 6.36 36.70
#